data_AF-A0A2D5BBJ6-F1
#
_entry.id   AF-A0A2D5BBJ6-F1
#
_cell.length_a   1.000
_cell.length_b   1.000
_cell.length_c   1.000
_cell.angle_alpha   90.00
_cell.angle_beta   90.00
_cell.angle_gamma   90.00
#
_symmetry.space_group_name_H-M   'P 1'
#
loop_
_entity.id
_entity.type
_entity.pdbx_description
1 polymer ?
#
loop_
_entity_poly.entity_id
_entity_poly.type
_entity_poly.pdbx_seq_one_letter_code
_entity_poly.pdbx_strand_id
1 'polypeptide(L)'
;MRNVLRFIIRYRIISTLIFFQVLGLTKTYTSSAIHQSIFWDQVLNFQGKWNKVTDSWRGYFQLKNINESLQKENLILRNQIGPIYIDSKGFNDTIQFRWIDGQVLYSSIHLKNNYLIINKGRIDKISVGDGVLGIQGEVMGIIDKTSDHFSRVLPIINSESRISGIVKKSGHFGTIIWRGGASNRVKMIDLPFETTLLPGDTIISDSRSNIFPTGMPIGYISEIISDSANQSQIATLEIFVDYAKIQPIYIVKNHLKSEFEKLRKP
;
A
#
# COMPACT_ATOMS: atom_id res chain seq x y z
N MET A 1 -21.09 7.94 69.05
CA MET A 1 -20.24 6.80 69.52
C MET A 1 -20.87 5.93 70.62
N ARG A 2 -21.61 6.48 71.59
CA ARG A 2 -22.25 5.71 72.69
C ARG A 2 -23.27 4.63 72.27
N ASN A 3 -23.88 4.76 71.09
CA ASN A 3 -24.86 3.80 70.57
C ASN A 3 -24.21 2.61 69.85
N VAL A 4 -23.07 2.84 69.18
CA VAL A 4 -22.25 1.76 68.56
C VAL A 4 -21.61 0.90 69.65
N LEU A 5 -21.07 1.52 70.70
CA LEU A 5 -20.51 0.78 71.84
C LEU A 5 -21.59 -0.05 72.57
N ARG A 6 -22.80 0.50 72.76
CA ARG A 6 -23.92 -0.25 73.36
C ARG A 6 -24.40 -1.40 72.47
N PHE A 7 -24.37 -1.24 71.14
CA PHE A 7 -24.68 -2.31 70.19
C PHE A 7 -23.66 -3.45 70.28
N ILE A 8 -22.36 -3.14 70.30
CA ILE A 8 -21.27 -4.14 70.43
C ILE A 8 -21.35 -4.86 71.79
N ILE A 9 -21.65 -4.15 72.88
CA ILE A 9 -21.79 -4.77 74.21
C ILE A 9 -23.05 -5.66 74.28
N ARG A 10 -24.17 -5.23 73.67
CA ARG A 10 -25.43 -6.00 73.65
C ARG A 10 -25.33 -7.30 72.83
N TYR A 11 -24.55 -7.29 71.75
CA TYR A 11 -24.37 -8.45 70.86
C TYR A 11 -22.96 -9.06 70.94
N ARG A 12 -22.24 -8.86 72.05
CA ARG A 12 -20.82 -9.20 72.22
C ARG A 12 -20.49 -10.60 71.71
N ILE A 13 -21.26 -11.61 72.12
CA ILE A 13 -21.02 -13.02 71.75
C ILE A 13 -21.16 -13.23 70.23
N ILE A 14 -22.20 -12.69 69.61
CA ILE A 14 -22.45 -12.83 68.16
C ILE A 14 -21.39 -12.09 67.36
N SER A 15 -21.00 -10.88 67.79
CA SER A 15 -19.93 -10.12 67.13
C SER A 15 -18.58 -10.83 67.20
N THR A 16 -18.25 -11.45 68.35
CA THR A 16 -17.02 -12.23 68.52
C THR A 16 -17.05 -13.50 67.67
N LEU A 17 -18.21 -14.18 67.59
CA LEU A 17 -18.38 -15.36 66.74
C LEU A 17 -18.18 -15.02 65.25
N ILE A 18 -18.83 -13.96 64.76
CA ILE A 18 -18.68 -13.50 63.38
C ILE A 18 -17.22 -13.12 63.11
N PHE A 19 -16.56 -12.44 64.05
CA PHE A 19 -15.15 -12.09 63.92
C PHE A 19 -14.24 -13.33 63.80
N PHE A 20 -14.40 -14.34 64.65
CA PHE A 20 -13.63 -15.57 64.56
C PHE A 20 -13.98 -16.40 63.33
N GLN A 21 -15.24 -16.39 62.90
CA GLN A 21 -15.68 -17.08 61.69
C GLN A 21 -15.07 -16.44 60.44
N VAL A 22 -15.04 -15.09 60.37
CA VAL A 22 -14.39 -14.37 59.28
C VAL A 22 -12.89 -14.65 59.28
N LEU A 23 -12.21 -14.60 60.44
CA LEU A 23 -10.79 -14.91 60.56
C LEU A 23 -10.46 -16.35 60.16
N GLY A 24 -11.30 -17.31 60.56
CA GLY A 24 -11.17 -18.72 60.19
C GLY A 24 -11.33 -18.92 58.69
N LEU A 25 -12.34 -18.29 58.08
CA LEU A 25 -12.56 -18.35 56.64
C LEU A 25 -11.41 -17.68 55.85
N THR A 26 -10.89 -16.54 56.33
CA THR A 26 -9.71 -15.91 55.71
C THR A 26 -8.49 -16.83 55.82
N LYS A 27 -8.23 -17.42 56.99
CA LYS A 27 -7.15 -18.40 57.19
C LYS A 27 -7.29 -19.60 56.25
N THR A 28 -8.45 -20.23 56.19
CA THR A 28 -8.72 -21.39 55.30
C THR A 28 -8.56 -21.02 53.83
N TYR A 29 -9.03 -19.85 53.42
CA TYR A 29 -8.86 -19.35 52.06
C TYR A 29 -7.38 -19.11 51.73
N THR A 30 -6.60 -18.59 52.69
CA THR A 30 -5.16 -18.36 52.53
C THR A 30 -4.30 -19.62 52.66
N SER A 31 -4.76 -20.72 53.30
CA SER A 31 -3.92 -21.90 53.56
C SER A 31 -4.07 -23.03 52.54
N SER A 32 -5.16 -23.07 51.78
CA SER A 32 -5.38 -24.13 50.79
C SER A 32 -4.60 -23.86 49.51
N ALA A 33 -3.68 -24.77 49.15
CA ALA A 33 -2.89 -24.70 47.93
C ALA A 33 -3.77 -24.61 46.66
N ILE A 34 -4.96 -25.20 46.68
CA ILE A 34 -5.91 -25.18 45.55
C ILE A 34 -6.46 -23.76 45.33
N HIS A 35 -6.88 -23.08 46.40
CA HIS A 35 -7.42 -21.72 46.28
C HIS A 35 -6.33 -20.70 45.92
N GLN A 36 -5.11 -20.89 46.42
CA GLN A 36 -3.96 -20.09 45.99
C GLN A 36 -3.67 -20.29 44.50
N SER A 37 -3.66 -21.53 43.99
CA SER A 37 -3.41 -21.83 42.58
C SER A 37 -4.46 -21.18 41.66
N ILE A 38 -5.76 -21.29 42.00
CA ILE A 38 -6.85 -20.66 41.24
C ILE A 38 -6.73 -19.13 41.26
N PHE A 39 -6.40 -18.54 42.41
CA PHE A 39 -6.20 -17.10 42.52
C PHE A 39 -5.00 -16.64 41.66
N TRP A 40 -3.86 -17.33 41.74
CA TRP A 40 -2.68 -17.00 40.95
C TRP A 40 -2.91 -17.19 39.45
N ASP A 41 -3.61 -18.24 39.03
CA ASP A 41 -4.01 -18.45 37.63
C ASP A 41 -4.88 -17.29 37.12
N GLN A 42 -5.84 -16.81 37.92
CA GLN A 42 -6.66 -15.64 37.57
C GLN A 42 -5.85 -14.36 37.46
N VAL A 43 -4.91 -14.12 38.39
CA VAL A 43 -4.00 -12.96 38.35
C VAL A 43 -3.10 -13.01 37.12
N LEU A 44 -2.52 -14.17 36.81
CA LEU A 44 -1.67 -14.38 35.63
C LEU A 44 -2.48 -14.21 34.33
N ASN A 45 -3.70 -14.74 34.28
CA ASN A 45 -4.60 -14.58 33.14
C ASN A 45 -5.03 -13.12 32.94
N PHE A 46 -5.30 -12.39 34.02
CA PHE A 46 -5.60 -10.96 33.96
C PHE A 46 -4.38 -10.15 33.51
N GLN A 47 -3.19 -10.45 34.04
CA GLN A 47 -1.95 -9.82 33.63
C GLN A 47 -1.61 -10.08 32.15
N GLY A 48 -1.81 -11.31 31.67
CA GLY A 48 -1.64 -11.67 30.26
C GLY A 48 -2.60 -10.89 29.35
N LYS A 49 -3.87 -10.74 29.76
CA LYS A 49 -4.85 -9.89 29.04
C LYS A 49 -4.43 -8.42 29.07
N TRP A 50 -3.98 -7.91 30.21
CA TRP A 50 -3.54 -6.53 30.38
C TRP A 50 -2.31 -6.21 29.51
N ASN A 51 -1.33 -7.11 29.47
CA ASN A 51 -0.15 -6.98 28.62
C ASN A 51 -0.52 -6.99 27.14
N LYS A 52 -1.41 -7.91 26.69
CA LYS A 52 -1.90 -7.92 25.30
C LYS A 52 -2.56 -6.60 24.89
N VAL A 53 -3.37 -6.01 25.76
CA VAL A 53 -3.98 -4.70 25.50
C VAL A 53 -2.90 -3.62 25.41
N THR A 54 -1.96 -3.59 26.36
CA THR A 54 -0.90 -2.57 26.39
C THR A 54 0.04 -2.69 25.17
N ASP A 55 0.38 -3.92 24.78
CA ASP A 55 1.25 -4.18 23.62
C ASP A 55 0.54 -3.85 22.30
N SER A 56 -0.77 -4.08 22.21
CA SER A 56 -1.57 -3.64 21.06
C SER A 56 -1.53 -2.10 20.91
N TRP A 57 -1.60 -1.38 22.02
CA TRP A 57 -1.53 0.08 22.02
C TRP A 57 -0.13 0.58 21.62
N ARG A 58 0.94 0.00 22.21
CA ARG A 58 2.32 0.33 21.82
C ARG A 58 2.58 0.05 20.34
N GLY A 59 2.12 -1.10 19.85
CA GLY A 59 2.25 -1.48 18.44
C GLY A 59 1.57 -0.47 17.50
N TYR A 60 0.36 0.00 17.85
CA TYR A 60 -0.35 1.01 17.07
C TYR A 60 0.43 2.34 16.99
N PHE A 61 0.97 2.84 18.10
CA PHE A 61 1.74 4.08 18.11
C PHE A 61 3.08 3.97 17.37
N GLN A 62 3.71 2.78 17.38
CA GLN A 62 4.97 2.55 16.67
C GLN A 62 4.79 2.27 15.17
N LEU A 63 3.58 1.90 14.74
CA LEU A 63 3.30 1.45 13.38
C LEU A 63 3.72 2.47 12.31
N LYS A 64 3.52 3.77 12.57
CA LYS A 64 3.94 4.84 11.66
C LYS A 64 5.46 4.84 11.46
N ASN A 65 6.22 4.84 12.55
CA ASN A 65 7.69 4.89 12.51
C ASN A 65 8.27 3.62 11.87
N ILE A 66 7.67 2.46 12.16
CA ILE A 66 8.08 1.19 11.55
C ILE A 66 7.82 1.22 10.05
N ASN A 67 6.66 1.72 9.60
CA ASN A 67 6.34 1.81 8.18
C ASN A 67 7.29 2.78 7.44
N GLU A 68 7.59 3.94 8.01
CA GLU A 68 8.58 4.88 7.45
C GLU A 68 9.98 4.25 7.34
N SER A 69 10.41 3.51 8.37
CA SER A 69 11.69 2.78 8.36
C SER A 69 11.71 1.69 7.29
N LEU A 70 10.66 0.89 7.20
CA LEU A 70 10.53 -0.17 6.19
C LEU A 70 10.46 0.40 4.78
N GLN A 71 9.81 1.54 4.57
CA GLN A 71 9.80 2.22 3.26
C GLN A 71 11.21 2.67 2.86
N LYS A 72 11.97 3.22 3.80
CA LYS A 72 13.36 3.64 3.55
C LYS A 72 14.27 2.45 3.24
N GLU A 73 14.13 1.35 3.96
CA GLU A 73 14.87 0.12 3.69
C GLU A 73 14.51 -0.45 2.31
N ASN A 74 13.21 -0.53 1.98
CA ASN A 74 12.76 -0.96 0.66
C ASN A 74 13.30 -0.06 -0.46
N LEU A 75 13.37 1.26 -0.26
CA LEU A 75 13.95 2.18 -1.23
C LEU A 75 15.44 1.88 -1.47
N ILE A 76 16.21 1.62 -0.41
CA ILE A 76 17.63 1.27 -0.51
C ILE A 76 17.77 -0.05 -1.28
N LEU A 77 17.02 -1.08 -0.89
CA LEU A 77 17.04 -2.39 -1.53
C LEU A 77 16.66 -2.30 -3.01
N ARG A 78 15.60 -1.58 -3.36
CA ARG A 78 15.17 -1.38 -4.76
C ARG A 78 16.24 -0.70 -5.60
N ASN A 79 16.96 0.27 -5.04
CA ASN A 79 18.07 0.91 -5.74
C ASN A 79 19.32 0.01 -5.84
N GLN A 80 19.48 -1.00 -4.97
CA GLN A 80 20.58 -1.96 -5.05
C GLN A 80 20.31 -3.09 -6.05
N ILE A 81 19.07 -3.60 -6.08
CA ILE A 81 18.71 -4.80 -6.86
C ILE A 81 18.11 -4.47 -8.24
N GLY A 82 17.52 -3.28 -8.41
CA GLY A 82 16.76 -2.93 -9.61
C GLY A 82 15.37 -3.59 -9.63
N PRO A 83 14.62 -3.52 -10.75
CA PRO A 83 13.32 -4.19 -10.86
C PRO A 83 13.48 -5.73 -10.84
N ILE A 84 12.93 -6.40 -9.82
CA ILE A 84 13.00 -7.87 -9.64
C ILE A 84 12.18 -8.62 -10.72
N TYR A 85 11.30 -7.95 -11.43
CA TYR A 85 10.45 -8.57 -12.45
C TYR A 85 11.12 -8.48 -13.82
N ILE A 86 11.94 -9.49 -14.18
CA ILE A 86 11.96 -10.16 -15.49
C ILE A 86 13.03 -11.27 -15.46
N ASP A 87 12.63 -12.45 -15.92
CA ASP A 87 13.48 -13.54 -16.40
C ASP A 87 14.78 -13.01 -17.01
N SER A 88 15.91 -13.16 -16.31
CA SER A 88 17.32 -13.37 -16.73
C SER A 88 17.85 -12.97 -18.14
N LYS A 89 17.14 -12.17 -18.93
CA LYS A 89 17.47 -11.73 -20.30
C LYS A 89 17.33 -10.22 -20.51
N GLY A 90 16.85 -9.46 -19.53
CA GLY A 90 16.84 -7.99 -19.54
C GLY A 90 18.06 -7.42 -18.83
N PHE A 91 19.16 -7.24 -19.57
CA PHE A 91 20.38 -6.59 -19.11
C PHE A 91 20.15 -5.08 -18.89
N ASN A 92 20.62 -4.51 -17.76
CA ASN A 92 20.85 -3.07 -17.46
C ASN A 92 19.77 -2.13 -16.86
N ASP A 93 18.57 -2.59 -16.46
CA ASP A 93 17.59 -1.67 -15.84
C ASP A 93 18.06 -1.07 -14.49
N THR A 94 18.94 -1.76 -13.75
CA THR A 94 19.47 -1.32 -12.45
C THR A 94 20.32 -0.05 -12.52
N ILE A 95 20.98 0.22 -13.66
CA ILE A 95 21.80 1.42 -13.84
C ILE A 95 20.96 2.57 -14.41
N GLN A 96 19.92 2.24 -15.17
CA GLN A 96 19.14 3.21 -15.93
C GLN A 96 18.17 4.01 -15.04
N PHE A 97 17.57 3.36 -14.06
CA PHE A 97 16.48 3.92 -13.27
C PHE A 97 16.86 4.15 -11.81
N ARG A 98 16.56 5.35 -11.30
CA ARG A 98 16.67 5.71 -9.89
C ARG A 98 15.29 5.81 -9.26
N TRP A 99 15.13 5.18 -8.11
CA TRP A 99 13.90 5.21 -7.33
C TRP A 99 13.98 6.28 -6.26
N ILE A 100 12.89 7.03 -6.09
CA ILE A 100 12.70 8.07 -5.08
C ILE A 100 11.36 7.79 -4.40
N ASP A 101 11.31 7.79 -3.08
CA ASP A 101 10.08 7.63 -2.32
C ASP A 101 9.25 8.91 -2.32
N GLY A 102 7.94 8.78 -2.13
CA GLY A 102 7.03 9.91 -2.00
C GLY A 102 5.66 9.50 -1.48
N GLN A 103 4.77 10.48 -1.37
CA GLN A 103 3.41 10.28 -0.92
C GLN A 103 2.45 11.12 -1.76
N VAL A 104 1.30 10.52 -2.11
CA VAL A 104 0.17 11.25 -2.69
C VAL A 104 -0.48 12.10 -1.60
N LEU A 105 -0.57 13.41 -1.82
CA LEU A 105 -1.27 14.34 -0.93
C LEU A 105 -2.73 14.56 -1.34
N TYR A 106 -3.00 14.47 -2.65
CA TYR A 106 -4.32 14.68 -3.22
C TYR A 106 -4.52 13.80 -4.44
N SER A 107 -5.75 13.28 -4.59
CA SER A 107 -6.19 12.49 -5.73
C SER A 107 -7.57 12.94 -6.17
N SER A 108 -7.71 13.32 -7.44
CA SER A 108 -9.03 13.49 -8.07
C SER A 108 -9.35 12.27 -8.92
N ILE A 109 -10.53 11.69 -8.75
CA ILE A 109 -10.97 10.49 -9.51
C ILE A 109 -12.28 10.70 -10.29
N HIS A 110 -12.97 11.82 -10.06
CA HIS A 110 -14.29 12.11 -10.63
C HIS A 110 -14.27 13.18 -11.73
N LEU A 111 -13.09 13.64 -12.13
CA LEU A 111 -12.92 14.64 -13.18
C LEU A 111 -12.67 13.97 -14.53
N LYS A 112 -12.93 14.68 -15.63
CA LYS A 112 -12.48 14.25 -16.97
C LYS A 112 -10.94 14.23 -17.06
N ASN A 113 -10.31 15.22 -16.45
CA ASN A 113 -8.86 15.37 -16.39
C ASN A 113 -8.40 15.20 -14.94
N ASN A 114 -8.42 13.95 -14.47
CA ASN A 114 -7.95 13.60 -13.15
C ASN A 114 -6.46 13.89 -12.98
N TYR A 115 -6.04 14.30 -11.79
CA TYR A 115 -4.64 14.54 -11.45
C TYR A 115 -4.37 14.13 -10.01
N LEU A 116 -3.10 13.88 -9.71
CA LEU A 116 -2.61 13.66 -8.35
C LEU A 116 -1.63 14.77 -7.98
N ILE A 117 -1.53 15.08 -6.70
CA ILE A 117 -0.47 15.95 -6.15
C ILE A 117 0.39 15.10 -5.21
N ILE A 118 1.71 15.18 -5.36
CA ILE A 118 2.67 14.43 -4.55
C ILE A 118 3.61 15.37 -3.78
N ASN A 119 4.10 14.91 -2.63
CA ASN A 119 4.98 15.67 -1.73
C ASN A 119 6.46 15.76 -2.16
N LYS A 120 6.72 15.66 -3.46
CA LYS A 120 8.07 15.68 -4.03
C LYS A 120 8.15 16.66 -5.19
N GLY A 121 9.20 17.48 -5.22
CA GLY A 121 9.36 18.57 -6.19
C GLY A 121 10.75 18.65 -6.81
N ARG A 122 11.09 19.81 -7.38
CA ARG A 122 12.41 20.05 -8.02
C ARG A 122 13.56 19.87 -7.04
N ILE A 123 13.37 20.25 -5.78
CA ILE A 123 14.39 20.11 -4.72
C ILE A 123 14.73 18.63 -4.49
N ASP A 124 13.75 17.73 -4.60
CA ASP A 124 13.93 16.28 -4.55
C ASP A 124 14.45 15.69 -5.88
N LYS A 125 14.88 16.54 -6.83
CA LYS A 125 15.38 16.18 -8.17
C LYS A 125 14.33 15.54 -9.08
N ILE A 126 13.06 15.83 -8.85
CA ILE A 126 11.95 15.38 -9.69
C ILE A 126 11.84 16.25 -10.95
N SER A 127 11.50 15.65 -12.08
CA SER A 127 11.37 16.33 -13.37
C SER A 127 10.11 15.89 -14.13
N VAL A 128 9.64 16.76 -15.02
CA VAL A 128 8.51 16.44 -15.90
C VAL A 128 8.86 15.25 -16.78
N GLY A 129 7.95 14.28 -16.86
CA GLY A 129 8.11 13.03 -17.58
C GLY A 129 8.80 11.91 -16.80
N ASP A 130 9.08 12.09 -15.50
CA ASP A 130 9.43 10.99 -14.60
C ASP A 130 8.19 10.12 -14.33
N GLY A 131 8.40 8.81 -14.14
CA GLY A 131 7.32 7.84 -13.91
C GLY A 131 6.90 7.77 -12.44
N VAL A 132 5.62 7.54 -12.18
CA VAL A 132 5.08 7.35 -10.82
C VAL A 132 4.48 5.95 -10.70
N LEU A 133 4.92 5.23 -9.67
CA LEU A 133 4.53 3.87 -9.35
C LEU A 133 3.94 3.78 -7.94
N GLY A 134 3.05 2.82 -7.73
CA GLY A 134 2.54 2.42 -6.42
C GLY A 134 3.60 1.66 -5.61
N ILE A 135 3.27 1.35 -4.36
CA ILE A 135 4.19 0.68 -3.43
C ILE A 135 4.57 -0.73 -3.88
N GLN A 136 3.74 -1.41 -4.67
CA GLN A 136 4.05 -2.73 -5.23
C GLN A 136 4.65 -2.63 -6.64
N GLY A 137 4.89 -1.42 -7.13
CA GLY A 137 5.44 -1.15 -8.47
C GLY A 137 4.36 -0.94 -9.54
N GLU A 138 3.09 -0.80 -9.16
CA GLU A 138 2.00 -0.63 -10.11
C GLU A 138 2.08 0.73 -10.80
N VAL A 139 1.92 0.79 -12.12
CA VAL A 139 2.01 2.06 -12.85
C VAL A 139 0.85 2.97 -12.46
N MET A 140 1.15 4.16 -11.92
CA MET A 140 0.14 5.16 -11.56
C MET A 140 0.04 6.28 -12.60
N GLY A 141 1.15 6.66 -13.24
CA GLY A 141 1.14 7.77 -14.18
C GLY A 141 2.49 8.42 -14.37
N ILE A 142 2.48 9.62 -14.95
CA ILE A 142 3.68 10.38 -15.28
C ILE A 142 3.60 11.79 -14.71
N ILE A 143 4.75 12.37 -14.36
CA ILE A 143 4.79 13.74 -13.84
C ILE A 143 4.59 14.73 -14.98
N ASP A 144 3.60 15.61 -14.88
CA ASP A 144 3.29 16.61 -15.92
C ASP A 144 3.71 18.03 -15.54
N LYS A 145 3.70 18.36 -14.24
CA LYS A 145 4.16 19.65 -13.71
C LYS A 145 4.91 19.46 -12.39
N THR A 146 5.89 20.32 -12.15
CA THR A 146 6.70 20.29 -10.94
C THR A 146 6.98 21.70 -10.44
N SER A 147 6.71 21.93 -9.15
CA SER A 147 7.16 23.08 -8.35
C SER A 147 8.33 22.67 -7.45
N ASP A 148 8.84 23.57 -6.62
CA ASP A 148 10.03 23.31 -5.83
C ASP A 148 9.83 22.17 -4.80
N HIS A 149 8.63 22.08 -4.21
CA HIS A 149 8.29 21.10 -3.17
C HIS A 149 7.24 20.07 -3.58
N PHE A 150 6.48 20.31 -4.66
CA PHE A 150 5.36 19.46 -5.05
C PHE A 150 5.41 19.15 -6.54
N SER A 151 4.82 18.03 -6.93
CA SER A 151 4.62 17.69 -8.34
C SER A 151 3.18 17.27 -8.58
N ARG A 152 2.72 17.53 -9.78
CA ARG A 152 1.46 17.03 -10.30
C ARG A 152 1.72 15.81 -11.18
N VAL A 153 0.91 14.78 -10.97
CA VAL A 153 0.94 13.54 -11.73
C VAL A 153 -0.26 13.52 -12.65
N LEU A 154 -0.03 13.15 -13.91
CA LEU A 154 -1.01 12.75 -14.89
C LEU A 154 -1.26 11.23 -14.73
N PRO A 155 -2.33 10.81 -14.03
CA PRO A 155 -2.59 9.40 -13.78
C PRO A 155 -3.03 8.68 -15.06
N ILE A 156 -3.08 7.33 -15.04
CA ILE A 156 -3.66 6.54 -16.14
C ILE A 156 -5.12 6.97 -16.39
N ILE A 157 -5.87 7.29 -15.33
CA ILE A 157 -7.28 7.69 -15.38
C ILE A 157 -7.51 9.15 -15.79
N ASN A 158 -6.63 9.71 -16.62
CA ASN A 158 -6.80 11.04 -17.21
C ASN A 158 -7.04 10.90 -18.71
N SER A 159 -7.96 11.70 -19.28
CA SER A 159 -8.31 11.62 -20.72
C SER A 159 -7.17 11.95 -21.68
N GLU A 160 -6.13 12.64 -21.23
CA GLU A 160 -4.93 12.97 -22.01
C GLU A 160 -3.80 11.93 -21.83
N SER A 161 -3.93 11.03 -20.87
CA SER A 161 -2.93 10.03 -20.55
C SER A 161 -2.82 8.97 -21.63
N ARG A 162 -1.59 8.67 -22.04
CA ARG A 162 -1.25 7.60 -22.99
C ARG A 162 -0.05 6.85 -22.43
N ILE A 163 -0.27 5.62 -22.02
CA ILE A 163 0.77 4.77 -21.43
C ILE A 163 0.89 3.52 -22.29
N SER A 164 2.12 3.20 -22.70
CA SER A 164 2.38 1.98 -23.46
C SER A 164 2.44 0.79 -22.51
N GLY A 165 1.73 -0.28 -22.88
CA GLY A 165 1.76 -1.55 -22.17
C GLY A 165 1.92 -2.72 -23.13
N ILE A 166 2.42 -3.83 -22.60
CA ILE A 166 2.52 -5.10 -23.30
C ILE A 166 1.72 -6.17 -22.56
N VAL A 167 1.13 -7.08 -23.32
CA VAL A 167 0.49 -8.29 -22.77
C VAL A 167 1.60 -9.23 -22.33
N LYS A 168 1.69 -9.54 -21.03
CA LYS A 168 2.81 -10.32 -20.46
C LYS A 168 3.02 -11.67 -21.14
N LYS A 169 1.93 -12.33 -21.56
CA LYS A 169 1.97 -13.68 -22.15
C LYS A 169 2.39 -13.67 -23.62
N SER A 170 1.90 -12.72 -24.40
CA SER A 170 2.08 -12.70 -25.86
C SER A 170 3.11 -11.67 -26.34
N GLY A 171 3.53 -10.74 -25.49
CA GLY A 171 4.46 -9.66 -25.83
C GLY A 171 3.89 -8.58 -26.76
N HIS A 172 2.59 -8.66 -27.11
CA HIS A 172 1.97 -7.68 -28.00
C HIS A 172 1.78 -6.34 -27.28
N PHE A 173 2.12 -5.26 -27.98
CA PHE A 173 2.03 -3.91 -27.44
C PHE A 173 0.67 -3.29 -27.72
N GLY A 174 0.31 -2.32 -26.89
CA GLY A 174 -0.85 -1.46 -27.10
C GLY A 174 -0.76 -0.20 -26.28
N THR A 175 -1.67 0.74 -26.57
CA THR A 175 -1.76 2.02 -25.87
C THR A 175 -2.89 1.97 -24.87
N ILE A 176 -2.59 2.22 -23.60
CA ILE A 176 -3.58 2.32 -22.53
C ILE A 176 -4.09 3.76 -22.49
N ILE A 177 -5.40 3.90 -22.56
CA ILE A 177 -6.14 5.15 -22.53
C ILE A 177 -7.33 5.07 -21.58
N TRP A 178 -7.71 6.20 -21.02
CA TRP A 178 -8.94 6.32 -20.23
C TRP A 178 -9.94 7.23 -20.94
N ARG A 179 -11.16 6.73 -21.18
CA ARG A 179 -12.23 7.47 -21.87
C ARG A 179 -13.36 7.93 -20.95
N GLY A 180 -13.06 8.11 -19.65
CA GLY A 180 -14.08 8.38 -18.65
C GLY A 180 -14.72 7.12 -18.10
N GLY A 181 -15.62 7.30 -17.12
CA GLY A 181 -16.31 6.21 -16.44
C GLY A 181 -15.64 5.85 -15.11
N ALA A 182 -15.58 4.55 -14.79
CA ALA A 182 -15.04 4.08 -13.53
C ALA A 182 -13.52 4.32 -13.42
N SER A 183 -13.05 4.71 -12.24
CA SER A 183 -11.64 5.01 -11.96
C SER A 183 -10.75 3.76 -11.83
N ASN A 184 -11.32 2.57 -11.99
CA ASN A 184 -10.61 1.29 -11.98
C ASN A 184 -10.61 0.57 -13.34
N ARG A 185 -11.22 1.18 -14.38
CA ARG A 185 -11.32 0.58 -15.72
C ARG A 185 -10.72 1.49 -16.77
N VAL A 186 -9.85 0.94 -17.60
CA VAL A 186 -9.19 1.63 -18.72
C VAL A 186 -9.31 0.78 -19.99
N LYS A 187 -8.96 1.34 -21.14
CA LYS A 187 -8.96 0.60 -22.40
C LYS A 187 -7.55 0.51 -22.95
N MET A 188 -7.21 -0.65 -23.48
CA MET A 188 -6.02 -0.86 -24.30
C MET A 188 -6.44 -0.91 -25.75
N ILE A 189 -5.84 -0.03 -26.56
CA ILE A 189 -6.08 0.10 -27.99
C ILE A 189 -4.79 -0.23 -28.76
N ASP A 190 -4.86 -0.16 -30.09
CA ASP A 190 -3.75 -0.44 -31.01
C ASP A 190 -3.26 -1.90 -30.94
N LEU A 191 -4.14 -2.83 -30.58
CA LEU A 191 -3.86 -4.26 -30.55
C LEU A 191 -4.17 -4.89 -31.93
N PRO A 192 -3.20 -5.56 -32.57
CA PRO A 192 -3.43 -6.27 -33.83
C PRO A 192 -4.50 -7.36 -33.68
N PHE A 193 -5.33 -7.56 -34.71
CA PHE A 193 -6.39 -8.59 -34.70
C PHE A 193 -5.87 -10.02 -34.52
N GLU A 194 -4.63 -10.30 -34.95
CA GLU A 194 -3.98 -11.61 -34.82
C GLU A 194 -3.56 -11.91 -33.37
N THR A 195 -3.66 -10.94 -32.46
CA THR A 195 -3.26 -11.12 -31.07
C THR A 195 -4.23 -12.05 -30.36
N THR A 196 -3.70 -13.15 -29.81
CA THR A 196 -4.45 -14.01 -28.90
C THR A 196 -4.52 -13.37 -27.52
N LEU A 197 -5.67 -12.80 -27.17
CA LEU A 197 -5.96 -12.22 -25.86
C LEU A 197 -6.94 -13.09 -25.08
N LEU A 198 -6.71 -13.26 -23.78
CA LEU A 198 -7.64 -13.94 -22.88
C LEU A 198 -8.00 -13.03 -21.69
N PRO A 199 -9.25 -13.05 -21.22
CA PRO A 199 -9.59 -12.45 -19.94
C PRO A 199 -8.72 -13.04 -18.82
N GLY A 200 -8.19 -12.18 -17.95
CA GLY A 200 -7.22 -12.52 -16.91
C GLY A 200 -5.75 -12.33 -17.30
N ASP A 201 -5.44 -12.10 -18.58
CA ASP A 201 -4.06 -11.80 -18.99
C ASP A 201 -3.57 -10.50 -18.34
N THR A 202 -2.34 -10.51 -17.82
CA THR A 202 -1.73 -9.35 -17.15
C THR A 202 -1.04 -8.43 -18.15
N ILE A 203 -1.24 -7.13 -17.96
CA ILE A 203 -0.58 -6.07 -18.71
C ILE A 203 0.54 -5.46 -17.86
N ILE A 204 1.71 -5.30 -18.49
CA ILE A 204 2.91 -4.74 -17.87
C ILE A 204 3.47 -3.57 -18.71
N SER A 205 4.31 -2.72 -18.12
CA SER A 205 4.97 -1.61 -18.81
C SER A 205 5.97 -2.09 -19.87
N ASP A 206 6.07 -1.30 -20.94
CA ASP A 206 7.04 -1.48 -22.02
C ASP A 206 8.30 -0.61 -21.83
N SER A 207 9.45 -1.20 -22.15
CA SER A 207 10.76 -0.56 -22.33
C SER A 207 10.74 0.63 -23.30
N ARG A 208 9.90 0.60 -24.34
CA ARG A 208 9.89 1.63 -25.42
C ARG A 208 9.55 3.03 -24.94
N SER A 209 8.73 3.13 -23.89
CA SER A 209 8.36 4.43 -23.32
C SER A 209 9.56 5.13 -22.67
N ASN A 210 10.57 4.35 -22.24
CA ASN A 210 11.76 4.82 -21.52
C ASN A 210 11.41 5.65 -20.26
N ILE A 211 10.18 5.52 -19.73
CA ILE A 211 9.68 6.23 -18.55
C ILE A 211 9.65 5.29 -17.35
N PHE A 212 9.12 4.08 -17.56
CA PHE A 212 9.03 3.05 -16.54
C PHE A 212 10.06 1.95 -16.83
N PRO A 213 10.59 1.29 -15.79
CA PRO A 213 11.32 0.05 -15.98
C PRO A 213 10.40 -0.99 -16.63
N THR A 214 10.98 -1.94 -17.34
CA THR A 214 10.19 -2.95 -18.06
C THR A 214 9.52 -3.89 -17.06
N GLY A 215 8.28 -4.31 -17.32
CA GLY A 215 7.63 -5.32 -16.48
C GLY A 215 6.85 -4.81 -15.27
N MET A 216 6.66 -3.49 -15.13
CA MET A 216 5.84 -2.92 -14.06
C MET A 216 4.36 -3.23 -14.29
N PRO A 217 3.64 -3.76 -13.29
CA PRO A 217 2.25 -4.17 -13.45
C PRO A 217 1.32 -2.96 -13.68
N ILE A 218 0.33 -3.13 -14.55
CA ILE A 218 -0.68 -2.08 -14.82
C ILE A 218 -2.08 -2.58 -14.43
N GLY A 219 -2.46 -3.76 -14.90
CA GLY A 219 -3.78 -4.35 -14.69
C GLY A 219 -3.93 -5.69 -15.37
N TYR A 220 -5.16 -6.19 -15.44
CA TYR A 220 -5.52 -7.40 -16.19
C TYR A 220 -6.67 -7.14 -17.16
N ILE A 221 -6.73 -7.93 -18.22
CA ILE A 221 -7.82 -7.88 -19.20
C ILE A 221 -9.10 -8.40 -18.54
N SER A 222 -10.15 -7.58 -18.49
CA SER A 222 -11.47 -7.98 -18.01
C SER A 222 -12.39 -8.41 -19.16
N GLU A 223 -12.36 -7.66 -20.27
CA GLU A 223 -13.24 -7.85 -21.42
C GLU A 223 -12.48 -7.55 -22.72
N ILE A 224 -12.84 -8.22 -23.80
CA ILE A 224 -12.23 -8.04 -25.13
C ILE A 224 -13.33 -7.72 -26.13
N ILE A 225 -13.14 -6.66 -26.89
CA ILE A 225 -14.05 -6.21 -27.95
C ILE A 225 -13.25 -6.23 -29.24
N SER A 226 -13.63 -7.11 -30.16
CA SER A 226 -13.00 -7.22 -31.47
C SER A 226 -13.82 -6.46 -32.50
N ASP A 227 -13.19 -5.55 -33.23
CA ASP A 227 -13.78 -4.87 -34.37
C ASP A 227 -13.26 -5.52 -35.66
N SER A 228 -14.09 -6.38 -36.26
CA SER A 228 -13.77 -7.09 -37.50
C SER A 228 -13.68 -6.17 -38.71
N ALA A 229 -14.29 -4.98 -38.69
CA ALA A 229 -14.24 -4.03 -39.80
C ALA A 229 -12.90 -3.28 -39.86
N ASN A 230 -12.34 -2.94 -38.69
CA ASN A 230 -11.09 -2.17 -38.58
C ASN A 230 -9.85 -3.05 -38.32
N GLN A 231 -9.99 -4.39 -38.32
CA GLN A 231 -8.92 -5.35 -38.00
C GLN A 231 -8.17 -4.98 -36.72
N SER A 232 -8.92 -4.52 -35.70
CA SER A 232 -8.35 -4.09 -34.42
C SER A 232 -9.10 -4.72 -33.26
N GLN A 233 -8.38 -4.95 -32.17
CA GLN A 233 -8.97 -5.37 -30.90
C GLN A 233 -8.84 -4.26 -29.87
N ILE A 234 -9.85 -4.14 -29.02
CA ILE A 234 -9.85 -3.25 -27.87
C ILE A 234 -10.07 -4.10 -26.63
N ALA A 235 -9.13 -4.07 -25.69
CA ALA A 235 -9.28 -4.74 -24.41
C ALA A 235 -9.67 -3.74 -23.33
N THR A 236 -10.68 -4.06 -22.53
CA THR A 236 -10.96 -3.36 -21.27
C THR A 236 -10.07 -3.96 -20.20
N LEU A 237 -9.36 -3.12 -19.45
CA LEU A 237 -8.49 -3.53 -18.37
C LEU A 237 -9.04 -3.06 -17.03
N GLU A 238 -8.92 -3.90 -16.01
CA GLU A 238 -9.04 -3.50 -14.61
C GLU A 238 -7.64 -3.24 -14.05
N ILE A 239 -7.39 -2.01 -13.59
CA ILE A 239 -6.07 -1.59 -13.11
C ILE A 239 -5.84 -2.02 -11.66
N PHE A 240 -4.58 -2.28 -11.31
CA PHE A 240 -4.21 -2.65 -9.94
C PHE A 240 -4.17 -1.45 -8.98
N VAL A 241 -3.97 -0.25 -9.51
CA VAL A 241 -3.88 0.98 -8.71
C VAL A 241 -5.25 1.41 -8.20
N ASP A 242 -5.35 1.60 -6.89
CA ASP A 242 -6.51 2.22 -6.24
C ASP A 242 -6.27 3.72 -6.01
N TYR A 243 -6.73 4.56 -6.96
CA TYR A 243 -6.59 6.01 -6.86
C TYR A 243 -7.46 6.66 -5.78
N ALA A 244 -8.41 5.94 -5.17
CA ALA A 244 -9.24 6.49 -4.10
C ALA A 244 -8.48 6.61 -2.76
N LYS A 245 -7.36 5.89 -2.61
CA LYS A 245 -6.56 5.89 -1.38
C LYS A 245 -5.35 6.80 -1.50
N ILE A 246 -5.09 7.56 -0.44
CA ILE A 246 -3.81 8.21 -0.23
C ILE A 246 -2.80 7.14 0.16
N GLN A 247 -1.75 6.98 -0.65
CA GLN A 247 -0.76 5.92 -0.47
C GLN A 247 0.67 6.43 -0.68
N PRO A 248 1.67 5.77 -0.05
CA PRO A 248 3.06 5.93 -0.41
C PRO A 248 3.28 5.47 -1.86
N ILE A 249 4.22 6.12 -2.52
CA ILE A 249 4.52 5.92 -3.94
C ILE A 249 6.03 5.90 -4.16
N TYR A 250 6.43 5.40 -5.33
CA TYR A 250 7.77 5.56 -5.85
C TYR A 250 7.74 6.41 -7.12
N ILE A 251 8.65 7.37 -7.19
CA ILE A 251 8.97 8.08 -8.42
C ILE A 251 10.20 7.40 -9.03
N VAL A 252 10.10 7.07 -10.30
CA VAL A 252 11.18 6.45 -11.05
C VAL A 252 11.70 7.44 -12.09
N LYS A 253 12.99 7.71 -11.99
CA LYS A 253 13.70 8.63 -12.87
C LYS A 253 14.68 7.88 -13.74
N ASN A 254 14.57 8.09 -15.04
CA ASN A 254 15.51 7.55 -16.01
C ASN A 254 16.62 8.55 -16.30
N HIS A 255 17.85 8.22 -15.91
CA HIS A 255 19.00 9.11 -16.11
C HIS A 255 19.53 9.09 -17.55
N LEU A 256 19.27 8.03 -18.31
CA LEU A 256 19.72 7.86 -19.70
C LEU A 256 18.72 8.42 -20.73
N LYS A 257 17.54 8.88 -20.28
CA LYS A 257 16.48 9.39 -21.16
C LYS A 257 16.96 10.49 -22.10
N SER A 258 17.79 11.41 -21.60
CA SER A 258 18.30 12.53 -22.41
C SER A 258 19.26 12.11 -23.52
N GLU A 259 20.05 11.04 -23.31
CA GLU A 259 20.95 10.47 -24.30
C GLU A 259 20.16 9.70 -25.37
N PHE A 260 19.19 8.89 -24.93
CA PHE A 260 18.30 8.14 -25.82
C PHE A 260 17.51 9.06 -26.76
N GLU A 261 16.95 10.16 -26.24
CA GLU A 261 16.19 11.12 -27.06
C GLU A 261 17.07 11.88 -28.06
N LYS A 262 18.38 12.05 -27.81
CA LYS A 262 19.29 12.64 -28.79
C LYS A 262 19.48 11.73 -30.01
N LEU A 263 19.51 10.42 -29.82
CA LEU A 263 19.64 9.45 -30.91
C LEU A 263 18.33 9.26 -31.70
N ARG A 264 17.18 9.53 -31.08
CA ARG A 264 15.86 9.39 -31.73
C ARG A 264 15.51 10.57 -32.64
N LYS A 265 16.10 11.75 -32.40
CA LYS A 265 15.85 12.91 -33.25
C LYS A 265 16.53 12.69 -34.62
N PRO A 266 15.79 12.83 -35.74
CA PRO A 266 16.34 12.65 -37.08
C PRO A 266 17.38 13.73 -37.44
#